data_AF-A0A1C5WB49-F1
#
_entry.id   AF-A0A1C5WB49-F1
#
_cell.length_a   1.000
_cell.length_b   1.000
_cell.length_c   1.000
_cell.angle_alpha   90.00
_cell.angle_beta   90.00
_cell.angle_gamma   90.00
#
_symmetry.space_group_name_H-M   'P 1'
#
loop_
_entity.id
_entity.type
_entity.pdbx_description
1 polymer ?
#
loop_
_entity_poly.entity_id
_entity_poly.type
_entity_poly.pdbx_seq_one_letter_code
_entity_poly.pdbx_strand_id
1 'polypeptide(L)' 'MKNNAYNSFVFHGSYYERLQVFDRETRLRFYEAIIEFSLAGIEPDFEKDSEVYRVWLWIRNEVKENNKFGLLFR' A
#
# COMPACT_ATOMS: atom_id res chain seq x y z
N MET A 1 4.17 20.50 -10.04
CA MET A 1 4.04 19.04 -9.83
C MET A 1 2.57 18.68 -10.02
N LYS A 2 2.24 17.73 -10.91
CA LYS A 2 0.85 17.29 -11.07
C LYS A 2 0.41 16.60 -9.79
N ASN A 3 -0.57 17.19 -9.11
CA ASN A 3 -1.15 16.69 -7.88
C ASN A 3 -1.94 15.42 -8.24
N ASN A 4 -1.27 14.26 -8.23
CA ASN A 4 -1.89 12.95 -8.44
C ASN A 4 -2.53 12.43 -7.14
N ALA A 5 -2.94 13.34 -6.24
CA ALA A 5 -3.50 12.95 -4.96
C ALA A 5 -4.90 12.40 -5.18
N TYR A 6 -5.05 11.08 -5.06
CA TYR A 6 -6.36 10.50 -4.87
C TYR A 6 -6.93 11.09 -3.57
N ASN A 7 -8.12 11.68 -3.60
CA ASN A 7 -8.73 12.26 -2.40
C ASN A 7 -9.23 11.18 -1.41
N SER A 8 -9.20 9.91 -1.82
CA SER A 8 -9.65 8.76 -1.04
C SER A 8 -9.04 7.48 -1.61
N PHE A 9 -8.91 6.46 -0.77
CA PHE A 9 -8.58 5.09 -1.18
C PHE A 9 -9.44 4.10 -0.38
N VAL A 10 -9.58 2.87 -0.89
CA VAL A 10 -10.28 1.80 -0.18
C VAL A 10 -9.26 0.90 0.54
N PHE A 11 -9.47 0.70 1.84
CA PHE A 11 -8.73 -0.28 2.63
C PHE A 11 -9.51 -1.60 2.67
N HIS A 12 -8.98 -2.64 2.03
CA HIS A 12 -9.62 -3.95 1.97
C HIS A 12 -9.29 -4.82 3.19
N GLY A 13 -10.26 -5.61 3.65
CA GLY A 13 -10.07 -6.54 4.78
C GLY A 13 -8.95 -7.57 4.56
N SER A 14 -8.69 -7.93 3.30
CA SER A 14 -7.58 -8.81 2.92
C SER A 14 -6.20 -8.26 3.34
N TYR A 15 -6.04 -6.94 3.40
CA TYR A 15 -4.81 -6.31 3.88
C TYR A 15 -4.63 -6.57 5.38
N TYR A 16 -5.71 -6.38 6.16
CA TYR A 16 -5.69 -6.62 7.59
C TYR A 16 -5.37 -8.08 7.94
N GLU A 17 -5.98 -9.03 7.23
CA GLU A 17 -5.76 -10.47 7.40
C GLU A 17 -4.31 -10.86 7.10
N ARG A 18 -3.78 -10.41 5.96
CA ARG A 18 -2.40 -10.70 5.53
C ARG A 18 -1.36 -10.19 6.55
N LEU A 19 -1.67 -9.06 7.19
CA LEU A 19 -0.78 -8.40 8.13
C LEU A 19 -0.81 -9.01 9.54
N GLN A 20 -1.77 -9.91 9.86
CA GLN A 20 -1.87 -10.51 11.21
C GLN A 20 -0.66 -11.36 11.62
N VAL A 21 0.14 -11.81 10.67
CA VAL A 21 1.38 -12.58 10.95
C VAL A 21 2.47 -11.72 11.59
N PHE A 22 2.39 -10.39 11.44
CA PHE A 22 3.40 -9.47 11.95
C PHE A 22 3.05 -8.90 13.32
N ASP A 23 4.08 -8.45 14.04
CA ASP A 23 3.92 -7.70 15.27
C ASP A 23 3.19 -6.36 15.05
N ARG A 24 2.78 -5.72 16.16
CA ARG A 24 2.03 -4.47 16.10
C ARG A 24 2.80 -3.35 15.40
N GLU A 25 4.11 -3.25 15.62
CA GLU A 25 4.92 -2.16 15.06
C GLU A 25 5.01 -2.27 13.54
N THR A 26 5.31 -3.46 13.05
CA THR A 26 5.36 -3.79 11.63
C THR A 26 4.01 -3.57 10.96
N ARG A 27 2.90 -3.97 11.62
CA ARG A 27 1.54 -3.71 11.10
C ARG A 27 1.25 -2.21 10.95
N LEU A 28 1.64 -1.38 11.93
CA LEU A 28 1.46 0.07 11.85
C LEU A 28 2.27 0.67 10.69
N ARG A 29 3.52 0.24 10.51
CA ARG A 29 4.35 0.65 9.36
C ARG A 29 3.69 0.30 8.02
N PHE A 30 3.03 -0.86 7.94
CA PHE A 30 2.27 -1.23 6.75
C PHE A 30 1.04 -0.34 6.52
N TYR A 31 0.27 -0.02 7.56
CA TYR A 31 -0.89 0.85 7.41
C TYR A 31 -0.48 2.25 6.92
N GLU A 32 0.60 2.79 7.47
CA GLU A 32 1.16 4.07 7.04
C GLU A 32 1.63 4.00 5.58
N ALA A 33 2.38 2.97 5.20
CA ALA A 33 2.81 2.73 3.83
C ALA A 33 1.65 2.61 2.84
N ILE A 34 0.57 1.91 3.20
CA ILE A 34 -0.63 1.77 2.35
C ILE A 34 -1.29 3.13 2.13
N ILE A 35 -1.42 3.94 3.18
CA ILE A 35 -2.01 5.28 3.12
C ILE A 35 -1.16 6.18 2.22
N GLU A 36 0.14 6.27 2.46
CA GLU A 36 1.06 7.13 1.71
C GLU A 36 1.16 6.72 0.24
N PHE A 37 1.24 5.42 -0.03
CA PHE A 37 1.27 4.92 -1.40
C PHE A 37 -0.05 5.20 -2.13
N SER A 38 -1.18 4.98 -1.46
CA SER A 38 -2.50 5.17 -2.08
C SER A 38 -2.82 6.64 -2.34
N LEU A 39 -2.44 7.55 -1.44
CA LEU A 39 -2.79 8.98 -1.54
C LEU A 39 -1.71 9.79 -2.26
N ALA A 40 -0.43 9.47 -2.09
CA ALA A 40 0.70 10.26 -2.58
C ALA A 40 1.60 9.52 -3.58
N GLY A 41 1.40 8.22 -3.78
CA GLY A 41 2.25 7.41 -4.65
C GLY A 41 3.66 7.22 -4.11
N ILE A 42 3.87 7.39 -2.81
CA ILE A 42 5.15 7.23 -2.12
C ILE A 42 5.36 5.75 -1.80
N GLU A 43 6.50 5.20 -2.19
CA GLU A 43 6.88 3.82 -1.85
C GLU A 43 7.55 3.79 -0.47
N PRO A 44 7.23 2.81 0.40
CA PRO A 44 7.90 2.65 1.69
C PRO A 44 9.33 2.14 1.52
N ASP A 45 10.20 2.51 2.46
CA ASP A 45 11.57 1.98 2.55
C ASP A 45 11.61 0.68 3.37
N PHE A 46 11.12 -0.40 2.76
CA PHE A 46 11.27 -1.74 3.31
C PHE A 46 12.53 -2.41 2.75
N GLU A 47 13.26 -3.10 3.62
CA GLU A 47 14.47 -3.84 3.25
C GLU A 47 14.16 -4.84 2.14
N LYS A 48 14.88 -4.74 1.02
CA LYS A 48 14.70 -5.63 -0.12
C LYS A 48 14.87 -7.10 0.30
N ASP A 49 14.10 -7.97 -0.34
CA ASP A 49 14.08 -9.42 -0.11
C ASP A 49 13.58 -9.91 1.26
N SER A 50 13.33 -9.01 2.22
CA SER A 50 12.68 -9.31 3.49
C SER A 50 11.25 -9.83 3.31
N GLU A 51 10.72 -10.53 4.32
CA GLU A 51 9.32 -10.96 4.34
C GLU A 51 8.36 -9.76 4.26
N VAL A 52 8.69 -8.66 4.97
CA VAL A 52 7.96 -7.39 4.92
C VAL A 52 7.90 -6.87 3.48
N TYR A 53 9.03 -6.84 2.77
CA TYR A 53 9.05 -6.37 1.38
C TYR A 53 8.23 -7.28 0.45
N ARG A 54 8.26 -8.60 0.64
CA ARG A 54 7.45 -9.54 -0.16
C ARG A 54 5.94 -9.33 0.06
N VAL A 55 5.52 -9.10 1.30
CA VAL A 55 4.12 -8.77 1.61
C VAL A 55 3.75 -7.40 1.04
N TRP A 56 4.65 -6.43 1.10
CA TRP A 56 4.44 -5.12 0.47
C TRP A 56 4.19 -5.24 -1.03
N LEU A 57 4.99 -6.01 -1.77
CA LEU A 57 4.78 -6.19 -3.22
C LEU A 57 3.39 -6.76 -3.54
N TRP A 58 2.89 -7.67 -2.71
CA TRP A 58 1.54 -8.22 -2.85
C TRP A 58 0.47 -7.14 -2.60
N ILE A 59 0.54 -6.45 -1.46
CA ILE A 59 -0.41 -5.38 -1.10
C ILE A 59 -0.38 -4.26 -2.15
N ARG A 60 0.80 -3.86 -2.61
CA ARG A 60 0.99 -2.85 -3.63
C ARG A 60 0.26 -3.19 -4.94
N ASN A 61 0.31 -4.45 -5.36
CA ASN A 61 -0.40 -4.90 -6.55
C ASN A 61 -1.91 -4.86 -6.35
N GLU A 62 -2.41 -5.35 -5.21
CA GLU A 62 -3.83 -5.26 -4.84
C GLU A 62 -4.31 -3.79 -4.80
N VAL A 63 -3.54 -2.89 -4.18
CA VAL A 63 -3.89 -1.47 -4.11
C VAL A 63 -3.98 -0.89 -5.52
N LYS A 64 -3.03 -1.21 -6.41
CA LYS A 64 -3.06 -0.77 -7.82
C LYS A 64 -4.25 -1.35 -8.59
N GLU A 65 -4.63 -2.59 -8.32
CA GLU A 65 -5.72 -3.27 -9.03
C GLU A 65 -7.09 -2.81 -8.56
N ASN A 66 -7.25 -2.58 -7.26
CA ASN A 66 -8.53 -2.23 -6.65
C ASN A 66 -8.76 -0.71 -6.64
N ASN A 67 -7.71 0.10 -6.57
CA ASN A 67 -7.80 1.57 -6.65
C ASN A 67 -7.42 2.09 -8.05
N LYS A 68 -7.85 1.41 -9.14
CA LYS A 68 -7.65 1.74 -10.57
C LYS A 68 -8.21 3.11 -11.04
N PHE A 69 -8.27 4.13 -10.19
CA PHE A 69 -8.89 5.42 -10.54
C PHE A 69 -8.00 6.43 -11.27
N GLY A 70 -6.74 6.11 -11.61
CA GLY A 70 -5.83 7.09 -12.24
C GLY A 70 -4.93 6.60 -13.38
N LEU A 71 -5.09 5.36 -13.86
CA LEU A 71 -4.35 4.85 -15.02
C LEU A 71 -5.15 4.86 -16.34
N LEU A 72 -6.44 5.21 -16.31
CA LEU A 72 -7.30 5.26 -17.51
C LEU A 72 -7.27 6.62 -18.25
N PHE A 73 -6.54 7.62 -17.75
CA PHE A 73 -6.45 8.94 -18.39
C PHE A 73 -5.01 9.48 -18.46
N ARG A 74 -4.05 8.64 -18.88
CA ARG A 74 -2.74 9.11 -19.34
C ARG A 74 -2.51 8.72 -20.79
#